data_AF-A0A4U0H581-F1
#
_entry.id   AF-A0A4U0H581-F1
#
_cell.length_a   1.000
_cell.length_b   1.000
_cell.length_c   1.000
_cell.angle_alpha   90.00
_cell.angle_beta   90.00
_cell.angle_gamma   90.00
#
_symmetry.space_group_name_H-M   'P 1'
#
loop_
_entity.id
_entity.type
_entity.pdbx_description
1 polymer ?
#
loop_
_entity_poly.entity_id
_entity_poly.type
_entity_poly.pdbx_seq_one_letter_code
_entity_poly.pdbx_strand_id
1 'polypeptide(L)'
;MSAEKKNWHASHKQSLTRGERAADVLRNSMGSWRFVAGFIAFMLVWALINLWVRNPWDAYPFILLNLFLSMLAGLQGAILLIAAKRQDAIAAAMAEHDFETDTEAKSGIEQLLAINREQLELIRRLQEQVAGRSEQR
;
A
#
# COMPACT_ATOMS: atom_id res chain seq x y z
N MET A 1 -25.95 26.04 -4.60
CA MET A 1 -24.49 26.05 -4.35
C MET A 1 -24.13 24.73 -3.70
N SER A 2 -23.68 23.76 -4.49
CA SER A 2 -23.12 22.51 -3.97
C SER A 2 -21.82 22.25 -4.73
N ALA A 3 -20.72 22.76 -4.19
CA ALA A 3 -19.40 22.49 -4.73
C ALA A 3 -19.05 21.03 -4.42
N GLU A 4 -19.11 20.22 -5.46
CA GLU A 4 -18.67 18.82 -5.46
C GLU A 4 -17.21 18.75 -5.00
N LYS A 5 -16.98 18.14 -3.83
CA LYS A 5 -15.63 17.84 -3.31
C LYS A 5 -14.90 16.99 -4.34
N LYS A 6 -13.99 17.63 -5.08
CA LYS A 6 -13.11 16.97 -6.04
C LYS A 6 -12.13 16.09 -5.26
N ASN A 7 -12.45 14.79 -5.15
CA ASN A 7 -11.65 13.80 -4.45
C ASN A 7 -10.19 13.83 -4.96
N TRP A 8 -9.24 14.00 -4.05
CA TRP A 8 -7.80 14.10 -4.31
C TRP A 8 -7.24 12.89 -5.07
N HIS A 9 -7.92 11.73 -4.98
CA HIS A 9 -7.63 10.52 -5.74
C HIS A 9 -7.68 10.68 -7.26
N ALA A 10 -8.45 11.65 -7.79
CA ALA A 10 -8.59 11.85 -9.23
C ALA A 10 -7.46 12.72 -9.84
N SER A 11 -6.82 13.57 -9.04
CA SER A 11 -5.86 14.56 -9.55
C SER A 11 -4.43 14.04 -9.70
N HIS A 12 -4.13 12.82 -9.23
CA HIS A 12 -2.81 12.19 -9.35
C HIS A 12 -2.64 11.35 -10.62
N LYS A 13 -3.62 11.39 -11.54
CA LYS A 13 -3.60 10.62 -12.79
C LYS A 13 -3.04 11.37 -14.01
N GLN A 14 -2.61 12.62 -13.85
CA GLN A 14 -2.25 13.50 -14.98
C GLN A 14 -0.77 13.84 -15.13
N SER A 15 0.12 13.24 -14.33
CA SER A 15 1.57 13.34 -14.55
C SER A 15 2.26 11.98 -14.63
N LEU A 16 1.56 10.94 -15.09
CA LEU A 16 2.18 9.64 -15.36
C LEU A 16 2.87 9.71 -16.72
N THR A 17 4.19 9.65 -16.71
CA THR A 17 4.99 9.45 -17.92
C THR A 17 4.53 8.20 -18.66
N ARG A 18 4.71 8.13 -19.98
CA ARG A 18 4.31 6.96 -20.80
C ARG A 18 4.87 5.64 -20.24
N GLY A 19 6.04 5.69 -19.57
CA GLY A 19 6.66 4.56 -18.89
C GLY A 19 5.87 4.06 -17.67
N GLU A 20 5.33 4.95 -16.84
CA GLU A 20 4.56 4.55 -15.65
C GLU A 20 3.21 3.92 -16.03
N ARG A 21 2.58 4.39 -17.11
CA ARG A 21 1.36 3.78 -17.65
C ARG A 21 1.61 2.39 -18.24
N ALA A 22 2.76 2.19 -18.89
CA ALA A 22 3.17 0.88 -19.38
C ALA A 22 3.50 -0.07 -18.22
N ALA A 23 4.17 0.42 -17.18
CA ALA A 23 4.45 -0.35 -15.97
C ALA A 23 3.17 -0.79 -15.25
N ASP A 24 2.15 0.08 -15.16
CA ASP A 24 0.87 -0.26 -14.57
C ASP A 24 0.10 -1.33 -15.35
N VAL A 25 0.10 -1.25 -16.69
CA VAL A 25 -0.54 -2.27 -17.56
C VAL A 25 0.21 -3.60 -17.47
N LEU A 26 1.54 -3.58 -17.47
CA LEU A 26 2.38 -4.76 -17.30
C LEU A 26 2.16 -5.40 -15.92
N ARG A 27 2.12 -4.60 -14.85
CA ARG A 27 1.83 -5.05 -13.48
C ARG A 27 0.48 -5.74 -13.38
N ASN A 28 -0.57 -5.14 -13.93
CA ASN A 28 -1.92 -5.71 -13.88
C ASN A 28 -2.05 -6.98 -14.73
N SER A 29 -1.24 -7.13 -15.78
CA SER A 29 -1.27 -8.29 -16.68
C SER A 29 -0.36 -9.44 -16.21
N MET A 30 0.79 -9.15 -15.61
CA MET A 30 1.71 -10.16 -15.04
C MET A 30 1.16 -10.80 -13.76
N GLY A 31 0.26 -10.14 -13.03
CA GLY A 31 -0.30 -10.67 -11.77
C GLY A 31 -1.37 -11.75 -11.94
N SER A 32 -1.82 -12.04 -13.17
CA SER A 32 -2.86 -13.05 -13.41
C SER A 32 -2.27 -14.45 -13.52
N TRP A 33 -2.82 -15.41 -12.79
CA TRP A 33 -2.46 -16.83 -12.87
C TRP A 33 -2.58 -17.42 -14.29
N ARG A 34 -3.46 -16.83 -15.12
CA ARG A 34 -3.64 -17.19 -16.54
C ARG A 34 -2.45 -16.78 -17.42
N PHE A 35 -1.76 -15.69 -17.09
CA PHE A 35 -0.57 -15.24 -17.82
C PHE A 35 0.62 -16.17 -17.57
N VAL A 36 0.81 -16.57 -16.30
CA VAL A 36 1.85 -17.55 -15.92
C VAL A 36 1.67 -18.87 -16.65
N ALA A 37 0.43 -19.40 -16.69
CA ALA A 37 0.12 -20.63 -17.42
C ALA A 37 0.40 -20.51 -18.93
N GLY A 38 0.04 -19.38 -19.56
CA GLY A 38 0.32 -19.12 -20.97
C GLY A 38 1.82 -19.00 -21.27
N PHE A 39 2.59 -18.37 -20.37
CA PHE A 39 4.04 -18.25 -20.48
C PHE A 39 4.73 -19.62 -20.41
N ILE A 40 4.34 -20.47 -19.46
CA ILE A 40 4.85 -21.85 -19.35
C ILE A 40 4.50 -22.66 -20.60
N ALA A 41 3.26 -22.56 -21.09
CA ALA A 41 2.86 -23.23 -22.32
C ALA A 41 3.69 -22.77 -23.53
N PHE A 42 3.93 -21.46 -23.67
CA PHE A 42 4.78 -20.91 -24.73
C PHE A 42 6.22 -21.44 -24.64
N MET A 43 6.79 -21.51 -23.44
CA MET A 43 8.13 -22.07 -23.23
C MET A 43 8.21 -23.55 -23.62
N LEU A 44 7.20 -24.35 -23.25
CA LEU A 44 7.13 -25.77 -23.65
C LEU A 44 7.01 -25.93 -25.16
N VAL A 45 6.16 -25.12 -25.80
CA VAL A 45 5.99 -25.12 -27.27
C VAL A 45 7.30 -24.73 -27.96
N TRP A 46 7.99 -23.70 -27.47
CA TRP A 46 9.28 -23.26 -28.01
C TRP A 46 10.35 -24.36 -27.88
N ALA A 47 10.46 -24.99 -26.72
CA ALA A 47 11.38 -26.10 -26.50
C ALA A 47 11.09 -27.31 -27.42
N LEU A 48 9.81 -27.66 -27.60
CA LEU A 48 9.38 -28.75 -28.48
C LEU A 48 9.68 -28.47 -29.96
N ILE A 49 9.38 -27.26 -30.44
CA ILE A 49 9.70 -26.85 -31.83
C ILE A 49 11.19 -26.99 -32.09
N ASN A 50 12.02 -26.54 -31.15
CA ASN A 50 13.46 -26.54 -31.31
C ASN A 50 14.10 -27.93 -31.19
N LEU A 51 13.44 -28.85 -30.48
CA LEU A 51 13.85 -30.25 -30.39
C LEU A 51 13.53 -31.04 -31.67
N TRP A 52 12.45 -30.68 -32.38
CA TRP A 52 12.04 -31.34 -33.62
C TRP A 52 12.66 -30.74 -34.89
N VAL A 53 13.24 -29.54 -34.80
CA VAL A 53 13.97 -28.91 -35.90
C VAL A 53 15.35 -29.56 -36.08
N ARG A 54 15.70 -29.89 -37.33
CA ARG A 54 16.96 -30.58 -37.68
C ARG A 54 18.22 -29.72 -37.53
N ASN A 55 18.07 -28.39 -37.54
CA ASN A 55 19.10 -27.39 -37.21
C ASN A 55 18.58 -26.50 -36.09
N PRO A 56 18.67 -26.92 -34.82
CA PRO A 56 18.13 -26.18 -33.69
C PRO A 56 18.76 -24.79 -33.62
N TRP A 57 17.96 -23.74 -33.50
CA TRP A 57 18.45 -22.38 -33.29
C TRP A 57 18.90 -22.15 -31.84
N ASP A 58 18.43 -22.99 -30.91
CA ASP A 58 18.77 -22.96 -29.47
C ASP A 58 18.84 -24.40 -28.93
N ALA A 59 19.88 -25.12 -29.37
CA ALA A 59 20.13 -26.50 -28.95
C ALA A 59 20.27 -26.62 -27.43
N TYR A 60 19.96 -27.79 -26.87
CA TYR A 60 20.19 -28.08 -25.45
C TYR A 60 21.64 -27.74 -25.09
N PRO A 61 21.90 -26.82 -24.12
CA PRO A 61 21.10 -26.45 -22.93
C PRO A 61 20.28 -25.13 -23.00
N PHE A 62 19.71 -24.77 -24.17
CA PHE A 62 18.80 -23.62 -24.34
C PHE A 62 19.37 -22.27 -23.85
N ILE A 63 20.55 -21.88 -24.36
CA ILE A 63 21.29 -20.68 -23.92
C ILE A 63 20.49 -19.39 -24.13
N LEU A 64 19.74 -19.27 -25.23
CA LEU A 64 19.02 -18.04 -25.58
C LEU A 64 17.79 -17.85 -24.69
N LEU A 65 17.05 -18.94 -24.46
CA LEU A 65 15.91 -18.93 -23.55
C LEU A 65 16.37 -18.60 -22.12
N ASN A 66 17.47 -19.19 -21.65
CA ASN A 66 18.00 -18.90 -20.31
C ASN A 66 18.47 -17.45 -20.16
N LEU A 67 19.11 -16.89 -21.20
CA LEU A 67 19.53 -15.48 -21.22
C LEU A 67 18.31 -14.54 -21.16
N PHE A 68 17.29 -14.81 -21.96
CA PHE A 68 16.07 -14.01 -21.98
C PHE A 68 15.32 -14.05 -20.65
N LEU A 69 15.20 -15.22 -20.03
CA LEU A 69 14.61 -15.36 -18.70
C LEU A 69 15.39 -14.62 -17.63
N SER A 70 16.72 -14.70 -17.67
CA SER A 70 17.59 -14.01 -16.71
C SER A 70 17.45 -12.49 -16.83
N MET A 71 17.39 -11.97 -18.06
CA MET A 71 17.13 -10.55 -18.31
C MET A 71 15.74 -10.13 -17.83
N LEU A 72 14.72 -10.96 -18.10
CA LEU A 72 13.34 -10.70 -17.68
C LEU A 72 13.23 -10.66 -16.15
N ALA A 73 13.89 -11.60 -15.44
CA ALA A 73 13.95 -11.63 -13.98
C ALA A 73 14.69 -10.42 -13.40
N GLY A 74 15.81 -10.01 -14.00
CA GLY A 74 16.53 -8.79 -13.61
C GLY A 74 15.67 -7.53 -13.78
N LEU A 75 14.97 -7.41 -14.91
CA LEU A 75 14.04 -6.32 -15.16
C LEU A 75 12.87 -6.33 -14.16
N GLN A 76 12.30 -7.50 -13.86
CA GLN A 76 11.27 -7.65 -12.84
C GLN A 76 11.76 -7.18 -11.45
N GLY A 77 12.97 -7.57 -11.05
CA GLY A 77 13.58 -7.13 -9.78
C GLY A 77 13.77 -5.61 -9.72
N ALA A 78 14.24 -4.99 -10.81
CA ALA A 78 14.39 -3.54 -10.89
C ALA A 78 13.05 -2.80 -10.81
N ILE A 79 12.03 -3.28 -11.53
CA ILE A 79 10.67 -2.72 -11.45
C ILE A 79 10.10 -2.85 -10.04
N LEU A 80 10.31 -4.00 -9.38
CA LEU A 80 9.89 -4.21 -8.00
C LEU A 80 10.57 -3.21 -7.05
N LEU A 81 11.88 -2.98 -7.21
CA LEU A 81 12.64 -2.04 -6.39
C LEU A 81 12.17 -0.59 -6.58
N ILE A 82 11.88 -0.19 -7.83
CA ILE A 82 11.31 1.14 -8.14
C ILE A 82 9.92 1.29 -7.51
N ALA A 83 9.08 0.25 -7.63
CA ALA A 83 7.75 0.24 -7.05
C ALA A 83 7.80 0.32 -5.51
N ALA A 84 8.71 -0.43 -4.88
CA ALA A 84 8.94 -0.40 -3.43
C ALA A 84 9.39 0.98 -2.97
N LYS A 85 10.42 1.56 -3.59
CA LYS A 85 10.91 2.92 -3.26
C LYS A 85 9.79 3.97 -3.27
N ARG A 86 8.86 3.87 -4.23
CA ARG A 86 7.70 4.78 -4.31
C ARG A 86 6.70 4.53 -3.18
N GLN A 87 6.40 3.26 -2.86
CA GLN A 87 5.49 2.94 -1.75
C GLN A 87 6.08 3.36 -0.40
N ASP A 88 7.38 3.18 -0.19
CA ASP A 88 8.05 3.59 1.05
C ASP A 88 8.00 5.12 1.25
N ALA A 89 8.19 5.89 0.18
CA ALA A 89 8.09 7.35 0.25
C ALA A 89 6.66 7.81 0.61
N ILE A 90 5.63 7.14 0.06
CA ILE A 90 4.23 7.42 0.41
C ILE A 90 3.95 7.03 1.85
N ALA A 91 4.42 5.86 2.29
CA ALA A 91 4.25 5.37 3.65
C ALA A 91 4.92 6.29 4.68
N ALA A 92 6.11 6.81 4.39
CA ALA A 92 6.81 7.77 5.24
C ALA A 92 6.01 9.07 5.41
N ALA A 93 5.49 9.63 4.31
CA ALA A 93 4.66 10.84 4.37
C ALA A 93 3.34 10.62 5.14
N MET A 94 2.71 9.44 4.98
CA MET A 94 1.52 9.09 5.76
C MET A 94 1.85 8.96 7.25
N ALA A 95 2.97 8.34 7.60
CA ALA A 95 3.39 8.18 8.98
C ALA A 95 3.65 9.52 9.70
N GLU A 96 4.17 10.53 9.00
CA GLU A 96 4.37 11.87 9.56
C GLU A 96 3.02 12.56 9.85
N HIS A 97 2.07 12.46 8.93
CA HIS A 97 0.72 13.02 9.13
C HIS A 97 -0.06 12.29 10.23
N ASP A 98 0.04 10.96 10.29
CA ASP A 98 -0.57 10.16 11.34
C ASP A 98 0.04 10.50 12.71
N PHE A 99 1.35 10.76 12.79
CA PHE A 99 2.01 11.17 14.03
C PHE A 99 1.52 12.54 14.54
N GLU A 100 1.33 13.51 13.64
CA GLU A 100 0.78 14.82 14.00
C GLU A 100 -0.66 14.68 14.51
N THR A 101 -1.48 13.93 13.79
CA THR A 101 -2.89 13.68 14.15
C THR A 101 -3.00 12.94 15.49
N ASP A 102 -2.16 11.92 15.72
CA ASP A 102 -2.13 11.16 16.98
C ASP A 102 -1.70 12.04 18.16
N THR A 103 -0.77 12.99 17.93
CA THR A 103 -0.32 13.92 18.96
C THR A 103 -1.42 14.91 19.34
N GLU A 104 -2.14 15.43 18.35
CA GLU A 104 -3.30 16.30 18.59
C GLU A 104 -4.43 15.53 19.30
N ALA A 105 -4.72 14.31 18.86
CA ALA A 105 -5.70 13.44 19.50
C ALA A 105 -5.34 13.13 20.97
N LYS A 106 -4.05 12.88 21.26
CA LYS A 106 -3.57 12.72 22.64
C LYS A 106 -3.85 13.96 23.48
N SER A 107 -3.53 15.16 22.98
CA SER A 107 -3.83 16.42 23.68
C SER A 107 -5.32 16.57 23.96
N GLY A 108 -6.18 16.25 22.99
CA GLY A 108 -7.64 16.26 23.18
C GLY A 108 -8.11 15.26 24.24
N ILE A 109 -7.55 14.05 24.27
CA ILE A 109 -7.86 13.03 25.29
C ILE A 109 -7.43 13.52 26.68
N GLU A 110 -6.25 14.12 26.80
CA GLU A 110 -5.76 14.67 28.08
C GLU A 110 -6.67 15.78 28.62
N GLN A 111 -7.15 16.67 27.75
CA GLN A 111 -8.11 17.71 28.13
C GLN A 111 -9.44 17.11 28.61
N LEU A 112 -9.97 16.11 27.89
CA LEU A 112 -11.20 15.42 28.30
C LEU A 112 -11.03 14.70 29.64
N LEU A 113 -9.88 14.08 29.89
CA LEU A 113 -9.57 13.45 31.17
C LEU A 113 -9.46 14.47 32.31
N ALA A 114 -8.91 15.66 32.04
CA ALA A 114 -8.86 16.74 33.03
C ALA A 114 -10.27 17.20 33.42
N ILE A 115 -11.12 17.47 32.44
CA ILE A 115 -12.54 17.84 32.67
C ILE A 115 -13.26 16.75 33.46
N ASN A 116 -13.04 15.47 33.11
CA ASN A 116 -13.68 14.36 33.80
C ASN A 116 -13.27 14.27 35.28
N ARG A 117 -11.98 14.53 35.59
CA ARG A 117 -11.50 14.60 36.98
C ARG A 117 -12.17 15.75 37.75
N GLU A 118 -12.27 16.93 37.15
CA GLU A 118 -12.97 18.06 37.76
C GLU A 118 -14.45 17.73 38.04
N GLN A 119 -15.14 17.09 37.10
CA GLN A 119 -16.52 16.64 37.29
C GLN A 119 -16.65 15.66 38.46
N LEU A 120 -15.72 14.72 38.61
CA LEU A 120 -15.71 13.77 39.73
C LEU A 120 -15.50 14.48 41.07
N GLU A 121 -14.62 15.49 41.14
CA GLU A 121 -14.43 16.29 42.35
C GLU A 121 -15.69 17.08 42.71
N LEU A 122 -16.35 17.70 41.74
CA LEU A 122 -17.62 18.41 41.96
C LEU A 122 -18.70 17.47 42.49
N ILE A 123 -18.84 16.27 41.91
CA ILE A 123 -19.78 15.25 42.38
C ILE A 123 -19.45 14.86 43.84
N ARG A 124 -18.19 14.62 44.18
CA ARG A 124 -17.78 14.31 45.57
C ARG A 124 -18.16 15.43 46.54
N ARG A 125 -17.87 16.69 46.20
CA ARG A 125 -18.23 17.85 47.04
C ARG A 125 -19.74 17.95 47.25
N LEU A 126 -20.54 17.69 46.21
CA LEU A 126 -22.00 17.67 46.32
C LEU A 126 -22.48 16.55 47.24
N GLN A 127 -21.90 15.36 47.16
CA GLN A 127 -22.23 14.25 48.06
C GLN A 127 -21.93 14.58 49.53
N GLU A 128 -20.77 15.19 49.80
CA GLU A 128 -20.40 15.63 51.16
C GLU A 128 -21.38 16.68 51.72
N GLN A 129 -21.81 17.65 50.91
CA GLN A 129 -22.80 18.65 51.33
C GLN A 129 -24.17 18.03 51.63
N VAL A 130 -24.60 17.06 50.82
CA VAL A 130 -25.87 16.36 51.04
C VAL A 130 -25.80 15.51 52.31
N ALA A 131 -24.69 14.80 52.54
CA ALA A 131 -24.47 14.02 53.76
C ALA A 131 -24.47 14.91 55.02
N GLY A 132 -23.77 16.05 54.98
CA GLY A 132 -23.76 17.00 56.10
C GLY A 132 -25.12 17.66 56.37
N ARG A 133 -25.94 17.88 55.34
CA ARG A 133 -27.33 18.36 55.52
C ARG A 133 -28.25 17.31 56.13
N SER A 134 -28.02 16.02 55.88
CA SER A 134 -28.81 14.95 56.50
C SER A 134 -28.50 14.74 57.98
N GLU A 135 -27.28 15.05 58.46
CA GLU A 135 -26.94 14.96 59.88
C GLU A 135 -27.45 16.15 60.72
N GLN A 136 -27.80 17.28 60.08
CA GLN A 136 -28.35 18.46 60.75
C GLN A 136 -29.88 18.44 60.90
N ARG A 137 -30.56 17.43 60.38
CA ARG A 137 -32.02 17.30 60.34
C ARG A 137 -32.51 16.18 61.26
#